data_AF-A0A2A2QEW0-F1
#
_entry.id   AF-A0A2A2QEW0-F1
#
_cell.length_a   1.000
_cell.length_b   1.000
_cell.length_c   1.000
_cell.angle_alpha   90.00
_cell.angle_beta   90.00
_cell.angle_gamma   90.00
#
_symmetry.space_group_name_H-M   'P 1'
#
loop_
_entity.id
_entity.type
_entity.pdbx_description
1 polymer ?
#
loop_
_entity_poly.entity_id
_entity_poly.type
_entity_poly.pdbx_seq_one_letter_code
_entity_poly.pdbx_strand_id
1 'polypeptide(L)'
;MNPMSRRKYRVLAVSLLATVLHGTAIAAPVTGTWIKASGGATMGLTNTTTASPTWGDGTTDNADASSIYSPFSTITLANPGDKVVLSGSVEMFGISPGTAGSIFRFGLFNVNGSATNNGWLGYFVQSAASAGTGSLQERALVNTTSFTSTSGGGSASLQTLPVATSALTSAVYDFSFTLERNALNGLIITTSLVRTSDSLQFAGASFTDTAVNAGAFTFDRVGFQGTTDLNADKLQLNNVDVTFTAGAAPLPVITTSGFVEGAFHVSVEGMTPATSYVLKRSSDLSSFPDTVGSTFTGFATNTFIDPSPPAGKAFYRIEVAP
;
A
#
# COMPACT_ATOMS: atom_id res chain seq x y z
N MET A 1 -38.03 25.90 -51.25
CA MET A 1 -36.90 25.43 -50.42
C MET A 1 -37.36 25.47 -48.96
N ASN A 2 -37.63 24.31 -48.36
CA ASN A 2 -38.08 24.22 -46.97
C ASN A 2 -36.86 24.17 -46.03
N PRO A 3 -36.80 24.99 -44.97
CA PRO A 3 -35.68 24.99 -44.04
C PRO A 3 -35.73 23.73 -43.15
N MET A 4 -34.66 22.94 -43.18
CA MET A 4 -34.48 21.80 -42.27
C MET A 4 -34.41 22.28 -40.82
N SER A 5 -35.38 21.85 -40.03
CA SER A 5 -35.44 22.04 -38.58
C SER A 5 -34.30 21.26 -37.90
N ARG A 6 -33.33 21.97 -37.33
CA ARG A 6 -32.27 21.39 -36.48
C ARG A 6 -32.90 20.97 -35.14
N ARG A 7 -33.15 19.67 -34.95
CA ARG A 7 -33.53 19.11 -33.64
C ARG A 7 -32.38 19.30 -32.65
N LYS A 8 -32.64 20.06 -31.59
CA LYS A 8 -31.73 20.23 -30.45
C LYS A 8 -31.77 18.96 -29.60
N TYR A 9 -30.70 18.17 -29.60
CA TYR A 9 -30.56 17.05 -28.67
C TYR A 9 -30.23 17.62 -27.28
N ARG A 10 -31.12 17.39 -26.31
CA ARG A 10 -30.86 17.66 -24.89
C ARG A 10 -30.14 16.44 -24.31
N VAL A 11 -28.89 16.62 -23.92
CA VAL A 11 -28.14 15.61 -23.16
C VAL A 11 -28.69 15.61 -21.74
N LEU A 12 -29.27 14.50 -21.31
CA LEU A 12 -29.77 14.32 -19.94
C LEU A 12 -28.63 13.74 -19.09
N ALA A 13 -28.22 14.44 -18.04
CA ALA A 13 -27.23 13.94 -17.09
C ALA A 13 -27.83 12.78 -16.28
N VAL A 14 -27.22 11.59 -16.39
CA VAL A 14 -27.55 10.41 -15.60
C VAL A 14 -26.79 10.50 -14.27
N SER A 15 -27.51 10.46 -13.15
CA SER A 15 -26.90 10.40 -11.81
C SER A 15 -26.99 8.95 -11.32
N LEU A 16 -25.84 8.30 -11.13
CA LEU A 16 -25.73 6.91 -10.69
C LEU A 16 -25.50 6.88 -9.18
N LEU A 17 -26.45 6.31 -8.42
CA LEU A 17 -26.30 6.07 -6.99
C LEU A 17 -25.61 4.71 -6.78
N ALA A 18 -24.36 4.74 -6.32
CA ALA A 18 -23.56 3.53 -6.08
C ALA A 18 -23.39 3.26 -4.58
N THR A 19 -23.69 2.05 -4.15
CA THR A 19 -23.43 1.56 -2.78
C THR A 19 -22.00 1.02 -2.73
N VAL A 20 -21.11 1.67 -1.99
CA VAL A 20 -19.72 1.24 -1.84
C VAL A 20 -19.67 0.15 -0.75
N LEU A 21 -19.49 -1.12 -1.15
CA LEU A 21 -19.08 -2.17 -0.22
C LEU A 21 -17.63 -1.90 0.18
N HIS A 22 -17.40 -1.59 1.44
CA HIS A 22 -16.07 -1.48 2.00
C HIS A 22 -15.55 -2.90 2.26
N GLY A 23 -14.36 -3.22 1.74
CA GLY A 23 -13.72 -4.51 2.04
C GLY A 23 -13.45 -4.64 3.54
N THR A 24 -13.74 -5.80 4.12
CA THR A 24 -13.33 -6.12 5.49
C THR A 24 -11.82 -6.31 5.52
N ALA A 25 -11.10 -5.46 6.25
CA ALA A 25 -9.68 -5.66 6.53
C ALA A 25 -9.52 -6.93 7.39
N ILE A 26 -8.67 -7.86 6.95
CA ILE A 26 -8.26 -9.02 7.75
C ILE A 26 -6.82 -8.77 8.18
N ALA A 27 -6.63 -8.42 9.45
CA ALA A 27 -5.30 -8.37 10.03
C ALA A 27 -4.74 -9.79 10.13
N ALA A 28 -3.56 -10.02 9.55
CA ALA A 28 -2.87 -11.30 9.60
C ALA A 28 -1.58 -11.14 10.40
N PRO A 29 -1.40 -11.90 11.50
CA PRO A 29 -0.14 -11.87 12.23
C PRO A 29 1.00 -12.38 11.35
N VAL A 30 2.16 -11.72 11.46
CA VAL A 30 3.38 -12.14 10.79
C VAL A 30 3.86 -13.42 11.47
N THR A 31 3.53 -14.55 10.86
CA THR A 31 3.83 -15.90 11.34
C THR A 31 4.98 -16.57 10.60
N GLY A 32 5.57 -15.89 9.60
CA GLY A 32 6.78 -16.34 8.94
C GLY A 32 7.96 -16.44 9.91
N THR A 33 8.94 -17.28 9.57
CA THR A 33 10.17 -17.40 10.38
C THR A 33 10.96 -16.11 10.32
N TRP A 34 11.20 -15.49 11.48
CA TRP A 34 12.11 -14.37 11.64
C TRP A 34 13.55 -14.81 11.40
N ILE A 35 14.23 -14.08 10.53
CA ILE A 35 15.59 -14.38 10.08
C ILE A 35 16.47 -13.17 10.37
N LYS A 36 17.67 -13.45 10.87
CA LYS A 36 18.75 -12.49 10.99
C LYS A 36 19.31 -12.15 9.61
N ALA A 37 19.24 -10.88 9.22
CA ALA A 37 19.86 -10.37 8.00
C ALA A 37 21.29 -9.84 8.24
N SER A 38 21.54 -9.19 9.38
CA SER A 38 22.88 -8.71 9.75
C SER A 38 23.08 -8.73 11.27
N GLY A 39 24.29 -8.43 11.73
CA GLY A 39 24.65 -8.34 13.15
C GLY A 39 25.76 -9.32 13.55
N GLY A 40 26.39 -9.05 14.69
CA GLY A 40 27.50 -9.85 15.23
C GLY A 40 27.10 -11.31 15.51
N ALA A 41 28.05 -12.25 15.50
CA ALA A 41 27.79 -13.68 15.63
C ALA A 41 26.97 -14.06 16.88
N THR A 42 27.10 -13.28 17.94
CA THR A 42 26.44 -13.46 19.24
C THR A 42 25.04 -12.84 19.31
N MET A 43 24.57 -12.13 18.28
CA MET A 43 23.22 -11.55 18.28
C MET A 43 22.18 -12.67 18.37
N GLY A 44 21.41 -12.66 19.46
CA GLY A 44 20.34 -13.61 19.74
C GLY A 44 19.06 -13.27 18.96
N LEU A 45 18.39 -14.29 18.43
CA LEU A 45 17.06 -14.16 17.85
C LEU A 45 16.21 -15.35 18.30
N THR A 46 15.24 -15.11 19.18
CA THR A 46 14.35 -16.15 19.73
C THR A 46 12.89 -15.85 19.38
N ASN A 47 12.00 -16.82 19.64
CA ASN A 47 10.59 -16.73 19.27
C ASN A 47 10.40 -16.47 17.76
N THR A 48 11.26 -17.07 16.94
CA THR A 48 11.34 -16.79 15.50
C THR A 48 10.12 -17.23 14.71
N THR A 49 9.22 -18.04 15.26
CA THR A 49 8.00 -18.50 14.58
C THR A 49 6.73 -17.85 15.11
N THR A 50 6.85 -16.73 15.83
CA THR A 50 5.72 -15.98 16.39
C THR A 50 5.65 -14.58 15.81
N ALA A 51 4.52 -13.89 16.00
CA ALA A 51 4.39 -12.47 15.71
C ALA A 51 5.13 -11.57 16.73
N SER A 52 5.86 -12.14 17.68
CA SER A 52 6.52 -11.43 18.78
C SER A 52 7.95 -11.95 19.00
N PRO A 53 8.84 -11.83 17.99
CA PRO A 53 10.23 -12.26 18.12
C PRO A 53 10.98 -11.41 19.16
N THR A 54 12.01 -12.02 19.75
CA THR A 54 12.97 -11.32 20.61
C THR A 54 14.29 -11.22 19.87
N TRP A 55 14.81 -10.01 19.72
CA TRP A 55 16.03 -9.70 19.01
C TRP A 55 17.02 -9.08 20.00
N GLY A 56 18.20 -9.68 20.12
CA GLY A 56 19.11 -9.45 21.24
C GLY A 56 18.85 -10.41 22.40
N ASP A 57 19.87 -10.67 23.20
CA ASP A 57 19.82 -11.54 24.38
C ASP A 57 19.87 -10.79 25.72
N GLY A 58 19.92 -9.45 25.69
CA GLY A 58 20.03 -8.60 26.88
C GLY A 58 21.46 -8.39 27.37
N THR A 59 22.47 -8.94 26.70
CA THR A 59 23.87 -8.52 26.88
C THR A 59 24.11 -7.18 26.18
N THR A 60 25.12 -6.44 26.63
CA THR A 60 25.44 -5.09 26.13
C THR A 60 25.50 -5.05 24.60
N ASP A 61 24.68 -4.19 24.00
CA ASP A 61 24.63 -3.89 22.57
C ASP A 61 24.34 -5.12 21.68
N ASN A 62 23.71 -6.18 22.21
CA ASN A 62 23.50 -7.41 21.44
C ASN A 62 22.53 -7.25 20.26
N ALA A 63 21.59 -6.29 20.34
CA ALA A 63 20.70 -5.92 19.24
C ALA A 63 21.27 -4.78 18.37
N ASP A 64 22.47 -4.28 18.68
CA ASP A 64 23.09 -3.18 17.95
C ASP A 64 23.52 -3.57 16.52
N ALA A 65 23.58 -2.58 15.63
CA ALA A 65 24.07 -2.68 14.25
C ALA A 65 23.56 -3.92 13.47
N SER A 66 22.33 -4.32 13.73
CA SER A 66 21.79 -5.59 13.25
C SER A 66 20.39 -5.42 12.67
N SER A 67 20.00 -6.37 11.81
CA SER A 67 18.71 -6.33 11.14
C SER A 67 18.08 -7.71 11.10
N ILE A 68 16.76 -7.73 11.16
CA ILE A 68 15.93 -8.92 11.07
C ILE A 68 14.80 -8.69 10.06
N TYR A 69 14.27 -9.77 9.52
CA TYR A 69 13.09 -9.74 8.66
C TYR A 69 12.26 -10.99 8.85
N SER A 70 11.01 -10.95 8.35
CA SER A 70 10.17 -12.14 8.25
C SER A 70 9.34 -12.10 6.96
N PRO A 71 9.14 -13.25 6.29
CA PRO A 71 8.22 -13.34 5.17
C PRO A 71 6.76 -13.29 5.63
N PHE A 72 5.91 -12.76 4.76
CA PHE A 72 4.46 -12.88 4.85
C PHE A 72 3.88 -13.19 3.46
N SER A 73 2.60 -13.58 3.40
CA SER A 73 1.93 -13.85 2.13
C SER A 73 2.01 -12.64 1.19
N THR A 74 2.52 -12.82 -0.03
CA THR A 74 2.72 -11.72 -0.96
C THR A 74 1.44 -10.90 -1.16
N ILE A 75 1.54 -9.59 -0.92
CA ILE A 75 0.48 -8.61 -1.15
C ILE A 75 0.85 -7.79 -2.39
N THR A 76 -0.11 -7.63 -3.31
CA THR A 76 0.02 -6.70 -4.43
C THR A 76 -1.08 -5.65 -4.35
N LEU A 77 -0.70 -4.38 -4.34
CA LEU A 77 -1.62 -3.25 -4.40
C LEU A 77 -2.02 -3.06 -5.88
N ALA A 78 -3.00 -3.84 -6.34
CA ALA A 78 -3.40 -3.93 -7.74
C ALA A 78 -4.27 -2.75 -8.20
N ASN A 79 -5.00 -2.13 -7.28
CA ASN A 79 -5.97 -1.07 -7.56
C ASN A 79 -5.69 0.18 -6.72
N PRO A 80 -6.10 1.38 -7.19
CA PRO A 80 -6.21 2.55 -6.33
C PRO A 80 -7.04 2.27 -5.07
N GLY A 81 -6.59 2.76 -3.93
CA GLY A 81 -7.16 2.52 -2.61
C GLY A 81 -6.71 1.21 -1.96
N ASP A 82 -6.07 0.29 -2.70
CA ASP A 82 -5.46 -0.89 -2.08
C ASP A 82 -4.40 -0.44 -1.07
N LYS A 83 -4.44 -1.03 0.11
CA LYS A 83 -3.62 -0.62 1.24
C LYS A 83 -3.01 -1.83 1.94
N VAL A 84 -1.72 -1.72 2.26
CA VAL A 84 -1.04 -2.63 3.18
C VAL A 84 -0.57 -1.84 4.41
N VAL A 85 -0.78 -2.42 5.59
CA VAL A 85 -0.42 -1.82 6.88
C VAL A 85 0.44 -2.82 7.65
N LEU A 86 1.65 -2.43 7.98
CA LEU A 86 2.48 -3.06 9.02
C LEU A 86 2.19 -2.34 10.35
N SER A 87 1.93 -3.09 11.41
CA SER A 87 1.73 -2.56 12.76
C SER A 87 2.25 -3.49 13.84
N GLY A 88 2.46 -2.95 15.04
CA GLY A 88 2.85 -3.70 16.22
C GLY A 88 3.45 -2.76 17.27
N SER A 89 4.12 -3.34 18.26
CA SER A 89 4.96 -2.56 19.18
C SER A 89 6.34 -3.16 19.35
N VAL A 90 7.29 -2.33 19.77
CA VAL A 90 8.64 -2.74 20.15
C VAL A 90 8.93 -2.24 21.55
N GLU A 91 9.32 -3.14 22.42
CA GLU A 91 9.89 -2.81 23.72
C GLU A 91 11.42 -2.84 23.61
N MET A 92 12.04 -1.72 23.94
CA MET A 92 13.49 -1.54 23.85
C MET A 92 14.12 -1.61 25.22
N PHE A 93 15.25 -2.30 25.32
CA PHE A 93 15.99 -2.50 26.57
C PHE A 93 17.46 -2.12 26.40
N GLY A 94 18.04 -1.59 27.47
CA GLY A 94 19.48 -1.35 27.53
C GLY A 94 19.99 -0.21 26.66
N ILE A 95 19.11 0.67 26.15
CA ILE A 95 19.56 1.81 25.34
C ILE A 95 20.45 2.71 26.20
N SER A 96 21.73 2.81 25.82
CA SER A 96 22.71 3.66 26.48
C SER A 96 22.39 5.15 26.27
N PRO A 97 22.27 5.97 27.35
CA PRO A 97 21.98 7.40 27.22
C PRO A 97 23.08 8.14 26.46
N GLY A 98 22.72 8.91 25.44
CA GLY A 98 23.62 9.86 24.76
C GLY A 98 23.86 9.61 23.28
N THR A 99 23.32 8.56 22.68
CA THR A 99 23.43 8.37 21.22
C THR A 99 22.43 9.26 20.48
N ALA A 100 23.00 10.20 19.74
CA ALA A 100 22.35 11.28 19.00
C ALA A 100 21.88 10.90 17.59
N GLY A 101 22.22 9.71 17.10
CA GLY A 101 22.03 9.31 15.71
C GLY A 101 20.62 8.81 15.42
N SER A 102 20.28 8.53 14.16
CA SER A 102 19.00 7.95 13.79
C SER A 102 18.99 6.44 13.97
N ILE A 103 17.99 5.90 14.67
CA ILE A 103 18.27 4.76 15.54
C ILE A 103 17.56 3.47 15.13
N PHE A 104 16.29 3.58 14.78
CA PHE A 104 15.44 2.44 14.52
C PHE A 104 14.83 2.57 13.13
N ARG A 105 14.91 1.48 12.36
CA ARG A 105 14.36 1.41 11.01
C ARG A 105 13.35 0.29 10.92
N PHE A 106 12.24 0.53 10.24
CA PHE A 106 11.24 -0.49 9.95
C PHE A 106 10.51 -0.17 8.64
N GLY A 107 10.05 -1.21 7.95
CA GLY A 107 9.44 -1.02 6.63
C GLY A 107 8.87 -2.30 6.01
N LEU A 108 8.38 -2.12 4.79
CA LEU A 108 7.80 -3.15 3.93
C LEU A 108 8.63 -3.28 2.66
N PHE A 109 8.94 -4.52 2.29
CA PHE A 109 9.88 -4.82 1.22
C PHE A 109 9.38 -5.92 0.28
N ASN A 110 9.96 -5.93 -0.91
CA ASN A 110 9.86 -6.97 -1.93
C ASN A 110 11.26 -7.56 -2.13
N VAL A 111 11.41 -8.88 -2.06
CA VAL A 111 12.70 -9.52 -2.35
C VAL A 111 13.21 -9.29 -3.78
N ASN A 112 12.31 -8.99 -4.72
CA ASN A 112 12.61 -8.71 -6.12
C ASN A 112 13.44 -9.83 -6.77
N GLY A 113 13.12 -11.09 -6.43
CA GLY A 113 13.85 -12.27 -6.87
C GLY A 113 15.27 -12.44 -6.27
N SER A 114 15.70 -11.57 -5.36
CA SER A 114 17.01 -11.69 -4.72
C SER A 114 17.06 -12.87 -3.76
N ALA A 115 18.15 -13.65 -3.83
CA ALA A 115 18.46 -14.73 -2.91
C ALA A 115 19.11 -14.26 -1.60
N THR A 116 19.46 -12.97 -1.50
CA THR A 116 20.13 -12.37 -0.33
C THR A 116 19.30 -11.21 0.21
N ASN A 117 19.75 -10.58 1.29
CA ASN A 117 19.16 -9.34 1.82
C ASN A 117 19.53 -8.07 1.02
N ASN A 118 20.32 -8.21 -0.05
CA ASN A 118 20.65 -7.13 -0.97
C ASN A 118 19.69 -7.10 -2.15
N GLY A 119 19.39 -5.91 -2.67
CA GLY A 119 18.60 -5.76 -3.89
C GLY A 119 17.08 -5.82 -3.72
N TRP A 120 16.60 -5.85 -2.47
CA TRP A 120 15.18 -5.74 -2.18
C TRP A 120 14.66 -4.34 -2.50
N LEU A 121 13.42 -4.25 -2.95
CA LEU A 121 12.74 -2.98 -3.20
C LEU A 121 11.77 -2.69 -2.06
N GLY A 122 11.30 -1.45 -1.93
CA GLY A 122 10.27 -1.10 -0.95
C GLY A 122 10.56 0.20 -0.21
N TYR A 123 9.96 0.35 0.96
CA TYR A 123 10.00 1.59 1.71
C TYR A 123 10.27 1.31 3.19
N PHE A 124 11.04 2.17 3.82
CA PHE A 124 11.26 2.11 5.25
C PHE A 124 11.39 3.51 5.83
N VAL A 125 11.10 3.61 7.12
CA VAL A 125 11.29 4.83 7.87
C VAL A 125 12.45 4.63 8.83
N GLN A 126 13.26 5.67 8.94
CA GLN A 126 14.31 5.80 9.94
C GLN A 126 13.84 6.82 10.97
N SER A 127 13.77 6.41 12.23
CA SER A 127 13.36 7.28 13.33
C SER A 127 14.31 8.46 13.50
N ALA A 128 13.74 9.62 13.88
CA ALA A 128 14.50 10.75 14.36
C ALA A 128 15.08 10.48 15.76
N ALA A 129 16.07 11.28 16.14
CA ALA A 129 16.64 11.30 17.48
C ALA A 129 16.87 12.73 17.94
N SER A 130 17.31 12.92 19.18
CA SER A 130 17.45 14.25 19.80
C SER A 130 18.44 15.18 19.09
N ALA A 131 19.37 14.64 18.29
CA ALA A 131 20.36 15.42 17.55
C ALA A 131 20.48 15.02 16.07
N GLY A 132 19.49 14.29 15.54
CA GLY A 132 19.46 13.84 14.15
C GLY A 132 18.05 13.79 13.58
N THR A 133 17.91 14.12 12.30
CA THR A 133 16.64 13.98 11.59
C THR A 133 16.36 12.52 11.25
N GLY A 134 15.10 12.11 11.35
CA GLY A 134 14.64 10.87 10.73
C GLY A 134 14.52 11.03 9.21
N SER A 135 14.24 9.94 8.50
CA SER A 135 13.91 10.03 7.08
C SER A 135 12.97 8.93 6.64
N LEU A 136 12.11 9.23 5.66
CA LEU A 136 11.42 8.23 4.86
C LEU A 136 12.30 7.89 3.65
N GLN A 137 12.55 6.60 3.44
CA GLN A 137 13.47 6.09 2.44
C GLN A 137 12.74 5.14 1.48
N GLU A 138 13.11 5.22 0.22
CA GLU A 138 12.77 4.26 -0.81
C GLU A 138 14.00 3.40 -1.16
N ARG A 139 13.76 2.10 -1.37
CA ARG A 139 14.67 1.16 -2.02
C ARG A 139 14.24 0.97 -3.48
N ALA A 140 14.94 1.65 -4.37
CA ALA A 140 14.66 1.77 -5.80
C ALA A 140 15.49 0.79 -6.65
N LEU A 141 15.00 0.48 -7.86
CA LEU A 141 15.76 -0.29 -8.85
C LEU A 141 16.82 0.63 -9.52
N VAL A 142 18.07 0.22 -9.71
CA VAL A 142 18.72 -1.02 -9.26
C VAL A 142 19.18 -0.85 -7.81
N ASN A 143 18.72 -1.74 -6.93
CA ASN A 143 19.26 -1.84 -5.57
C ASN A 143 20.39 -2.89 -5.55
N THR A 144 21.57 -2.51 -5.05
CA THR A 144 22.70 -3.44 -4.86
C THR A 144 23.12 -3.61 -3.40
N THR A 145 22.45 -2.94 -2.46
CA THR A 145 22.79 -2.95 -1.03
C THR A 145 21.65 -3.49 -0.18
N SER A 146 21.92 -3.65 1.12
CA SER A 146 20.97 -4.20 2.10
C SER A 146 19.66 -3.41 2.10
N PHE A 147 18.54 -4.11 2.33
CA PHE A 147 17.19 -3.53 2.33
C PHE A 147 16.99 -2.39 3.33
N THR A 148 17.77 -2.33 4.43
CA THR A 148 17.73 -1.23 5.39
C THR A 148 18.82 -0.18 5.20
N SER A 149 19.69 -0.32 4.20
CA SER A 149 20.76 0.65 3.96
C SER A 149 20.17 2.03 3.64
N THR A 150 20.82 3.10 4.09
CA THR A 150 20.52 4.48 3.65
C THR A 150 21.53 5.00 2.63
N SER A 151 22.52 4.18 2.26
CA SER A 151 23.58 4.53 1.33
C SER A 151 23.74 3.46 0.23
N GLY A 152 24.40 3.88 -0.85
CA GLY A 152 24.67 3.05 -2.03
C GLY A 152 23.57 3.07 -3.09
N GLY A 153 23.76 2.26 -4.13
CA GLY A 153 22.86 2.18 -5.28
C GLY A 153 21.45 1.76 -4.87
N GLY A 154 20.47 2.61 -5.20
CA GLY A 154 19.05 2.34 -4.97
C GLY A 154 18.48 2.82 -3.64
N SER A 155 19.15 3.70 -2.87
CA SER A 155 18.52 4.41 -1.73
C SER A 155 18.12 5.82 -2.14
N ALA A 156 16.88 6.21 -1.91
CA ALA A 156 16.41 7.59 -2.08
C ALA A 156 15.71 8.10 -0.82
N SER A 157 16.15 9.25 -0.31
CA SER A 157 15.47 9.94 0.79
C SER A 157 14.28 10.71 0.21
N LEU A 158 13.07 10.24 0.49
CA LEU A 158 11.83 10.85 0.01
C LEU A 158 11.43 12.07 0.86
N GLN A 159 11.66 11.97 2.18
CA GLN A 159 11.28 13.01 3.12
C GLN A 159 12.22 13.00 4.33
N THR A 160 12.68 14.17 4.74
CA THR A 160 13.33 14.36 6.04
C THR A 160 12.26 14.54 7.11
N LEU A 161 12.33 13.75 8.19
CA LEU A 161 11.39 13.86 9.29
C LEU A 161 11.82 14.94 10.28
N PRO A 162 10.87 15.58 10.99
CA PRO A 162 11.20 16.49 12.08
C PRO A 162 12.12 15.81 13.10
N VAL A 163 13.05 16.58 13.65
CA VAL A 163 13.90 16.13 14.77
C VAL A 163 13.00 15.86 15.96
N ALA A 164 13.14 14.69 16.59
CA ALA A 164 12.42 14.41 17.82
C ALA A 164 12.98 15.31 18.93
N THR A 165 12.13 15.90 19.75
CA THR A 165 12.54 16.72 20.90
C THR A 165 13.17 15.87 22.02
N SER A 166 13.28 14.56 21.83
CA SER A 166 13.78 13.58 22.79
C SER A 166 14.48 12.44 22.07
N ALA A 167 15.39 11.76 22.76
CA ALA A 167 16.01 10.53 22.28
C ALA A 167 15.07 9.32 22.48
N LEU A 168 15.31 8.24 21.72
CA LEU A 168 14.78 6.93 22.11
C LEU A 168 15.43 6.49 23.42
N THR A 169 14.68 5.72 24.20
CA THR A 169 15.02 5.28 25.56
C THR A 169 14.51 3.85 25.74
N SER A 170 14.96 3.15 26.78
CA SER A 170 14.37 1.86 27.16
C SER A 170 12.89 2.04 27.54
N ALA A 171 12.00 1.76 26.60
CA ALA A 171 10.56 2.00 26.68
C ALA A 171 9.82 1.16 25.62
N VAL A 172 8.49 1.21 25.65
CA VAL A 172 7.63 0.62 24.62
C VAL A 172 7.25 1.66 23.59
N TYR A 173 7.28 1.27 22.32
CA TYR A 173 6.91 2.10 21.19
C TYR A 173 5.92 1.37 20.29
N ASP A 174 4.80 2.00 19.98
CA ASP A 174 3.87 1.51 18.96
C ASP A 174 4.33 2.02 17.60
N PHE A 175 4.37 1.13 16.61
CA PHE A 175 4.74 1.49 15.24
C PHE A 175 3.63 1.18 14.25
N SER A 176 3.58 1.97 13.18
CA SER A 176 2.77 1.68 12.01
C SER A 176 3.45 2.14 10.73
N PHE A 177 3.26 1.39 9.65
CA PHE A 177 3.76 1.72 8.32
C PHE A 177 2.70 1.33 7.29
N THR A 178 2.15 2.33 6.62
CA THR A 178 1.04 2.18 5.66
C THR A 178 1.51 2.56 4.27
N LEU A 179 1.21 1.72 3.30
CA LEU A 179 1.34 1.98 1.87
C LEU A 179 -0.03 1.84 1.21
N GLU A 180 -0.53 2.91 0.61
CA GLU A 180 -1.79 2.94 -0.11
C GLU A 180 -1.56 3.37 -1.56
N ARG A 181 -2.04 2.58 -2.53
CA ARG A 181 -1.94 2.94 -3.94
C ARG A 181 -2.92 4.06 -4.26
N ASN A 182 -2.43 5.16 -4.83
CA ASN A 182 -3.30 6.26 -5.24
C ASN A 182 -3.83 6.09 -6.68
N ALA A 183 -4.75 6.96 -7.09
CA ALA A 183 -5.38 6.93 -8.41
C ALA A 183 -4.42 7.23 -9.59
N LEU A 184 -3.27 7.82 -9.32
CA LEU A 184 -2.26 8.21 -10.32
C LEU A 184 -1.11 7.19 -10.42
N ASN A 185 -1.30 5.97 -9.93
CA ASN A 185 -0.25 4.95 -9.84
C ASN A 185 0.96 5.39 -8.99
N GLY A 186 0.72 6.19 -7.97
CA GLY A 186 1.68 6.48 -6.91
C GLY A 186 1.33 5.75 -5.61
N LEU A 187 2.11 6.01 -4.56
CA LEU A 187 1.87 5.52 -3.20
C LEU A 187 1.69 6.69 -2.22
N ILE A 188 0.65 6.62 -1.41
CA ILE A 188 0.54 7.40 -0.17
C ILE A 188 1.18 6.58 0.93
N ILE A 189 2.18 7.16 1.58
CA ILE A 189 3.01 6.52 2.59
C ILE A 189 2.75 7.23 3.91
N THR A 190 2.26 6.51 4.91
CA THR A 190 2.04 7.05 6.26
C THR A 190 2.78 6.20 7.27
N THR A 191 3.57 6.83 8.14
CA THR A 191 4.41 6.12 9.11
C THR A 191 4.26 6.69 10.51
N SER A 192 4.43 5.85 11.52
CA SER A 192 4.41 6.26 12.91
C SER A 192 5.33 5.41 13.78
N LEU A 193 5.97 6.04 14.76
CA LEU A 193 6.65 5.41 15.89
C LEU A 193 6.39 6.28 17.11
N VAL A 194 5.59 5.80 18.06
CA VAL A 194 5.08 6.58 19.20
C VAL A 194 5.47 5.90 20.49
N ARG A 195 6.11 6.62 21.42
CA ARG A 195 6.37 6.10 22.76
C ARG A 195 5.06 6.01 23.55
N THR A 196 4.76 4.85 24.10
CA THR A 196 3.44 4.59 24.72
C THR A 196 3.20 5.39 26.01
N SER A 197 4.27 5.74 26.74
CA SER A 197 4.15 6.41 28.04
C SER A 197 3.72 7.87 27.95
N ASP A 198 4.04 8.55 26.85
CA ASP A 198 3.86 10.01 26.70
C ASP A 198 3.46 10.47 25.28
N SER A 199 3.18 9.52 24.39
CA SER A 199 2.75 9.77 23.01
C SER A 199 3.73 10.59 22.17
N LEU A 200 5.02 10.63 22.53
CA LEU A 200 6.01 11.32 21.71
C LEU A 200 6.26 10.58 20.39
N GLN A 201 6.24 11.34 19.29
CA GLN A 201 6.42 10.85 17.93
C GLN A 201 7.90 10.88 17.50
N PHE A 202 8.40 9.77 16.96
CA PHE A 202 9.79 9.62 16.51
C PHE A 202 9.93 9.32 15.00
N ALA A 203 8.88 8.83 14.35
CA ALA A 203 8.91 8.48 12.93
C ALA A 203 7.59 8.81 12.23
N GLY A 204 7.08 10.03 12.45
CA GLY A 204 5.82 10.49 11.85
C GLY A 204 6.04 11.04 10.45
N ALA A 205 5.43 10.44 9.44
CA ALA A 205 5.50 10.90 8.06
C ALA A 205 4.18 10.71 7.32
N SER A 206 3.90 11.60 6.37
CA SER A 206 2.86 11.45 5.36
C SER A 206 3.42 12.02 4.05
N PHE A 207 3.59 11.14 3.06
CA PHE A 207 4.24 11.46 1.80
C PHE A 207 3.50 10.81 0.64
N THR A 208 3.47 11.49 -0.52
CA THR A 208 2.94 10.91 -1.76
C THR A 208 4.08 10.72 -2.73
N ASP A 209 4.46 9.46 -2.94
CA ASP A 209 5.41 9.07 -3.98
C ASP A 209 4.68 8.95 -5.32
N THR A 210 5.00 9.82 -6.27
CA THR A 210 4.45 9.81 -7.63
C THR A 210 5.39 9.17 -8.64
N ALA A 211 6.60 8.77 -8.23
CA ALA A 211 7.64 8.20 -9.07
C ALA A 211 7.99 6.76 -8.64
N VAL A 212 6.98 6.02 -8.21
CA VAL A 212 7.08 4.65 -7.70
C VAL A 212 7.81 3.76 -8.72
N ASN A 213 8.88 3.11 -8.28
CA ASN A 213 9.69 2.25 -9.15
C ASN A 213 8.93 1.01 -9.66
N ALA A 214 9.38 0.47 -10.79
CA ALA A 214 8.83 -0.77 -11.34
C ALA A 214 8.95 -1.93 -10.33
N GLY A 215 7.83 -2.56 -9.98
CA GLY A 215 7.77 -3.65 -8.98
C GLY A 215 7.46 -3.22 -7.54
N ALA A 216 7.35 -1.92 -7.27
CA ALA A 216 7.14 -1.38 -5.91
C ALA A 216 5.68 -1.40 -5.41
N PHE A 217 4.76 -2.11 -6.07
CA PHE A 217 3.40 -2.36 -5.56
C PHE A 217 3.21 -3.74 -4.95
N THR A 218 4.25 -4.57 -4.95
CA THR A 218 4.21 -5.93 -4.42
C THR A 218 5.14 -5.99 -3.22
N PHE A 219 4.68 -6.57 -2.11
CA PHE A 219 5.41 -6.67 -0.85
C PHE A 219 5.26 -8.08 -0.27
N ASP A 220 6.35 -8.62 0.27
CA ASP A 220 6.39 -9.97 0.82
C ASP A 220 7.31 -10.11 2.04
N ARG A 221 7.92 -9.01 2.50
CA ARG A 221 8.81 -8.97 3.66
C ARG A 221 8.51 -7.77 4.56
N VAL A 222 8.47 -8.01 5.87
CA VAL A 222 8.68 -6.95 6.87
C VAL A 222 10.13 -6.97 7.28
N GLY A 223 10.69 -5.81 7.61
CA GLY A 223 12.09 -5.71 8.00
C GLY A 223 12.33 -4.63 9.03
N PHE A 224 13.27 -4.90 9.93
CA PHE A 224 13.64 -4.03 11.06
C PHE A 224 15.17 -3.93 11.16
N GLN A 225 15.68 -2.77 11.56
CA GLN A 225 17.09 -2.60 11.88
C GLN A 225 17.30 -1.69 13.09
N GLY A 226 18.26 -2.07 13.90
CA GLY A 226 18.85 -1.31 14.99
C GLY A 226 20.16 -0.81 14.44
N THR A 227 20.27 0.49 14.28
CA THR A 227 21.51 1.08 13.78
C THR A 227 22.55 1.04 14.89
N THR A 228 23.82 1.29 14.54
CA THR A 228 24.93 1.40 15.51
C THR A 228 24.73 2.50 16.55
N ASP A 229 23.80 3.42 16.31
CA ASP A 229 23.47 4.47 17.27
C ASP A 229 22.38 4.01 18.27
N LEU A 230 21.79 2.82 18.09
CA LEU A 230 20.77 2.30 19.00
C LEU A 230 21.37 1.80 20.28
N ASN A 231 22.47 1.03 20.20
CA ASN A 231 23.12 0.47 21.39
C ASN A 231 22.09 -0.19 22.32
N ALA A 232 21.17 -0.97 21.73
CA ALA A 232 20.18 -1.71 22.50
C ALA A 232 20.72 -3.10 22.80
N ASP A 233 20.50 -3.53 24.03
CA ASP A 233 20.81 -4.88 24.47
C ASP A 233 19.79 -5.88 23.91
N LYS A 234 18.53 -5.44 23.83
CA LYS A 234 17.40 -6.26 23.42
C LYS A 234 16.25 -5.41 22.88
N LEU A 235 15.56 -5.95 21.89
CA LEU A 235 14.34 -5.45 21.28
C LEU A 235 13.33 -6.59 21.27
N GLN A 236 12.21 -6.42 21.97
CA GLN A 236 11.10 -7.36 21.97
C GLN A 236 9.99 -6.80 21.08
N LEU A 237 9.75 -7.42 19.93
CA LEU A 237 8.59 -7.07 19.12
C LEU A 237 7.35 -7.75 19.70
N ASN A 238 6.20 -7.09 19.61
CA ASN A 238 4.93 -7.62 20.07
C ASN A 238 3.86 -7.43 19.00
N ASN A 239 3.18 -8.53 18.64
CA ASN A 239 2.03 -8.54 17.74
C ASN A 239 2.32 -7.82 16.42
N VAL A 240 3.42 -8.19 15.75
CA VAL A 240 3.73 -7.69 14.43
C VAL A 240 2.73 -8.28 13.44
N ASP A 241 1.92 -7.39 12.86
CA ASP A 241 0.85 -7.75 11.94
C ASP A 241 1.07 -7.06 10.59
N VAL A 242 0.65 -7.74 9.52
CA VAL A 242 0.50 -7.15 8.20
C VAL A 242 -0.95 -7.31 7.76
N THR A 243 -1.61 -6.19 7.52
CA THR A 243 -3.02 -6.15 7.10
C THR A 243 -3.12 -5.67 5.67
N PHE A 244 -3.87 -6.40 4.84
CA PHE A 244 -4.28 -5.92 3.53
C PHE A 244 -5.73 -5.42 3.60
N THR A 245 -5.99 -4.28 2.97
CA THR A 245 -7.34 -3.78 2.72
C THR A 245 -7.45 -3.48 1.24
N ALA A 246 -8.34 -4.18 0.54
CA ALA A 246 -8.63 -3.86 -0.85
C ALA A 246 -9.28 -2.47 -0.94
N GLY A 247 -8.84 -1.68 -1.91
CA GLY A 247 -9.48 -0.44 -2.29
C GLY A 247 -10.88 -0.71 -2.81
N ALA A 248 -11.70 0.34 -2.86
CA ALA A 248 -12.94 0.25 -3.61
C ALA A 248 -12.58 -0.06 -5.07
N ALA A 249 -13.14 -1.15 -5.60
CA ALA A 249 -13.01 -1.45 -7.02
C ALA A 249 -13.45 -0.21 -7.82
N PRO A 250 -12.70 0.21 -8.86
CA PRO A 250 -13.14 1.30 -9.70
C PRO A 250 -14.53 0.96 -10.25
N LEU A 251 -15.43 1.94 -10.21
CA LEU A 251 -16.75 1.77 -10.78
C LEU A 251 -16.63 1.88 -12.29
N PRO A 252 -17.30 1.01 -13.06
CA PRO A 252 -17.40 1.19 -14.50
C PRO A 252 -18.00 2.56 -14.84
N VAL A 253 -17.31 3.32 -15.69
CA VAL A 253 -17.77 4.64 -16.15
C VAL A 253 -18.02 4.57 -17.65
N ILE A 254 -19.20 5.01 -18.08
CA ILE A 254 -19.48 5.26 -19.49
C ILE A 254 -18.69 6.52 -19.91
N THR A 255 -17.68 6.35 -20.76
CA THR A 255 -16.81 7.43 -21.21
C THR A 255 -17.31 8.10 -22.48
N THR A 256 -17.92 7.33 -23.38
CA THR A 256 -18.59 7.87 -24.56
C THR A 256 -19.88 7.11 -24.85
N SER A 257 -20.85 7.80 -25.44
CA SER A 257 -22.08 7.18 -25.92
C SER A 257 -22.67 7.94 -27.10
N GLY A 258 -23.24 7.25 -28.09
CA GLY A 258 -23.84 7.89 -29.24
C GLY A 258 -24.46 6.92 -30.24
N PHE A 259 -25.20 7.45 -31.21
CA PHE A 259 -25.76 6.63 -32.29
C PHE A 259 -24.83 6.61 -33.50
N VAL A 260 -24.60 5.41 -34.06
CA VAL A 260 -23.88 5.19 -35.31
C VAL A 260 -24.74 4.25 -36.15
N GLU A 261 -25.16 4.70 -37.34
CA GLU A 261 -25.96 3.90 -38.28
C GLU A 261 -27.25 3.28 -37.67
N GLY A 262 -27.84 3.97 -36.69
CA GLY A 262 -29.06 3.53 -36.01
C GLY A 262 -28.83 2.62 -34.79
N ALA A 263 -27.62 2.10 -34.61
CA ALA A 263 -27.20 1.41 -33.39
C ALA A 263 -26.73 2.40 -32.32
N PHE A 264 -26.89 2.05 -31.04
CA PHE A 264 -26.36 2.84 -29.93
C PHE A 264 -25.05 2.25 -29.42
N HIS A 265 -23.99 3.05 -29.47
CA HIS A 265 -22.65 2.68 -29.04
C HIS A 265 -22.38 3.25 -27.65
N VAL A 266 -21.73 2.46 -26.80
CA VAL A 266 -21.30 2.85 -25.45
C VAL A 266 -19.88 2.39 -25.23
N SER A 267 -18.96 3.28 -24.90
CA SER A 267 -17.64 2.89 -24.40
C SER A 267 -17.59 3.02 -22.89
N VAL A 268 -16.99 2.04 -22.23
CA VAL A 268 -16.89 1.94 -20.78
C VAL A 268 -15.44 1.73 -20.39
N GLU A 269 -15.01 2.37 -19.31
CA GLU A 269 -13.71 2.21 -18.68
C GLU A 269 -13.86 1.95 -17.18
N GLY A 270 -12.74 1.66 -16.49
CA GLY A 270 -12.73 1.48 -15.04
C GLY A 270 -13.35 0.16 -14.56
N MET A 271 -13.40 -0.86 -15.42
CA MET A 271 -13.90 -2.20 -15.07
C MET A 271 -12.81 -3.05 -14.43
N THR A 272 -13.16 -3.86 -13.44
CA THR A 272 -12.23 -4.79 -12.78
C THR A 272 -11.90 -5.97 -13.71
N PRO A 273 -10.61 -6.26 -14.01
CA PRO A 273 -10.23 -7.22 -15.06
C PRO A 273 -10.81 -8.64 -14.96
N ALA A 274 -11.05 -9.15 -13.76
CA ALA A 274 -11.59 -10.49 -13.54
C ALA A 274 -13.11 -10.52 -13.28
N THR A 275 -13.76 -9.35 -13.21
CA THR A 275 -15.19 -9.26 -12.97
C THR A 275 -15.93 -9.32 -14.30
N SER A 276 -16.97 -10.14 -14.36
CA SER A 276 -17.89 -10.16 -15.49
C SER A 276 -18.95 -9.09 -15.33
N TYR A 277 -19.28 -8.42 -16.42
CA TYR A 277 -20.24 -7.32 -16.47
C TYR A 277 -21.23 -7.52 -17.62
N VAL A 278 -22.34 -6.79 -17.54
CA VAL A 278 -23.38 -6.73 -18.57
C VAL A 278 -23.83 -5.29 -18.78
N LEU A 279 -24.10 -4.93 -20.04
CA LEU A 279 -24.80 -3.70 -20.36
C LEU A 279 -26.31 -3.96 -20.17
N LYS A 280 -26.93 -3.19 -19.30
CA LYS A 280 -28.34 -3.32 -18.98
C LYS A 280 -29.10 -2.10 -19.51
N ARG A 281 -30.31 -2.33 -20.01
CA ARG A 281 -31.16 -1.32 -20.65
C ARG A 281 -32.53 -1.25 -19.98
N SER A 282 -33.11 -0.04 -19.98
CA SER A 282 -34.42 0.25 -19.43
C SER A 282 -35.13 1.37 -20.19
N SER A 283 -36.45 1.44 -20.08
CA SER A 283 -37.27 2.59 -20.48
C SER A 283 -37.59 3.57 -19.35
N ASP A 284 -37.33 3.24 -18.08
CA ASP A 284 -37.89 3.99 -16.92
C ASP A 284 -36.98 4.24 -15.70
N LEU A 285 -35.67 3.95 -15.77
CA LEU A 285 -34.67 4.09 -14.67
C LEU A 285 -34.96 3.29 -13.38
N SER A 286 -36.16 2.74 -13.21
CA SER A 286 -36.57 2.05 -11.99
C SER A 286 -36.10 0.60 -11.96
N SER A 287 -36.09 -0.03 -13.12
CA SER A 287 -35.61 -1.41 -13.32
C SER A 287 -34.84 -1.50 -14.63
N PHE A 288 -33.87 -2.41 -14.75
CA PHE A 288 -33.11 -2.63 -15.99
C PHE A 288 -33.24 -4.09 -16.43
N PRO A 289 -34.42 -4.49 -16.97
CA PRO A 289 -34.69 -5.89 -17.27
C PRO A 289 -33.88 -6.40 -18.45
N ASP A 290 -33.64 -5.56 -19.45
CA ASP A 290 -33.01 -5.96 -20.70
C ASP A 290 -31.49 -6.06 -20.53
N THR A 291 -30.91 -7.16 -20.99
CA THR A 291 -29.47 -7.29 -21.17
C THR A 291 -29.13 -7.05 -22.64
N VAL A 292 -28.18 -6.17 -22.91
CA VAL A 292 -27.72 -5.82 -24.26
C VAL A 292 -26.40 -6.54 -24.53
N GLY A 293 -26.42 -7.45 -25.50
CA GLY A 293 -25.24 -8.26 -25.85
C GLY A 293 -24.93 -9.38 -24.86
N SER A 294 -23.71 -9.91 -24.93
CA SER A 294 -23.20 -10.93 -24.02
C SER A 294 -22.49 -10.33 -22.81
N THR A 295 -22.32 -11.15 -21.77
CA THR A 295 -21.39 -10.83 -20.66
C THR A 295 -19.98 -10.57 -21.19
N PHE A 296 -19.24 -9.70 -20.52
CA PHE A 296 -17.87 -9.36 -20.87
C PHE A 296 -17.03 -9.21 -19.59
N THR A 297 -15.74 -9.50 -19.69
CA THR A 297 -14.77 -9.27 -18.59
C THR A 297 -14.21 -7.87 -18.64
N GLY A 298 -13.76 -7.35 -17.49
CA GLY A 298 -13.11 -6.04 -17.46
C GLY A 298 -11.86 -6.00 -18.35
N PHE A 299 -11.80 -5.02 -19.23
CA PHE A 299 -10.59 -4.59 -19.95
C PHE A 299 -10.43 -3.08 -19.72
N ALA A 300 -9.29 -2.50 -20.16
CA ALA A 300 -9.04 -1.06 -20.01
C ALA A 300 -10.19 -0.23 -20.60
N THR A 301 -10.68 -0.61 -21.78
CA THR A 301 -11.86 -0.02 -22.43
C THR A 301 -12.66 -1.14 -23.12
N ASN A 302 -13.98 -1.13 -22.98
CA ASN A 302 -14.89 -1.98 -23.76
C ASN A 302 -15.89 -1.11 -24.52
N THR A 303 -16.23 -1.51 -25.74
CA THR A 303 -17.28 -0.86 -26.53
C THR A 303 -18.45 -1.82 -26.74
N PHE A 304 -19.65 -1.34 -26.47
CA PHE A 304 -20.90 -2.06 -26.62
C PHE A 304 -21.72 -1.45 -27.73
N ILE A 305 -22.49 -2.30 -28.40
CA ILE A 305 -23.39 -1.90 -29.46
C ILE A 305 -24.76 -2.49 -29.12
N ASP A 306 -25.75 -1.63 -28.93
CA ASP A 306 -27.16 -1.99 -29.00
C ASP A 306 -27.60 -1.83 -30.46
N PRO A 307 -27.79 -2.93 -31.23
CA PRO A 307 -28.17 -2.83 -32.64
C PRO A 307 -29.64 -2.45 -32.82
N SER A 308 -30.45 -2.48 -31.77
CA SER A 308 -31.88 -2.20 -31.83
C SER A 308 -32.34 -1.43 -30.60
N PRO A 309 -31.82 -0.21 -30.41
CA PRO A 309 -32.21 0.64 -29.28
C PRO A 309 -33.69 1.02 -29.42
N PRO A 310 -34.49 0.96 -28.33
CA PRO A 310 -35.91 1.30 -28.36
C PRO A 310 -36.14 2.72 -28.89
N ALA A 311 -37.18 2.89 -29.71
CA ALA A 311 -37.58 4.21 -30.17
C ALA A 311 -38.03 5.09 -29.00
N GLY A 312 -37.57 6.35 -28.99
CA GLY A 312 -37.97 7.34 -27.99
C GLY A 312 -37.00 7.48 -26.83
N LYS A 313 -37.05 6.57 -25.84
CA LYS A 313 -36.26 6.65 -24.61
C LYS A 313 -35.65 5.30 -24.24
N ALA A 314 -34.35 5.32 -23.97
CA ALA A 314 -33.62 4.20 -23.41
C ALA A 314 -32.58 4.73 -22.41
N PHE A 315 -32.45 4.04 -21.29
CA PHE A 315 -31.44 4.26 -20.27
C PHE A 315 -30.53 3.05 -20.22
N TYR A 316 -29.24 3.30 -20.00
CA TYR A 316 -28.22 2.27 -19.97
C TYR A 316 -27.43 2.37 -18.67
N ARG A 317 -27.06 1.22 -18.10
CA ARG A 317 -26.09 1.12 -17.02
C ARG A 317 -25.27 -0.15 -17.15
N ILE A 318 -24.10 -0.14 -16.53
CA ILE A 318 -23.25 -1.32 -16.41
C ILE A 318 -23.52 -1.96 -15.06
N GLU A 319 -23.73 -3.27 -15.07
CA GLU A 319 -23.89 -4.08 -13.86
C GLU A 319 -22.87 -5.22 -13.84
N VAL A 320 -22.51 -5.68 -12.65
CA VAL A 320 -21.79 -6.94 -12.48
C VAL A 320 -22.74 -8.06 -12.90
N ALA A 321 -22.26 -8.95 -13.76
CA ALA A 321 -23.01 -10.12 -14.17
C ALA A 321 -23.24 -11.04 -12.95
N PRO A 322 -24.44 -11.64 -12.80
CA PRO A 322 -24.73 -12.57 -11.72
C PRO A 322 -23.88 -13.85 -11.77
#